data_AF-A0A1G6ZVX7-F1
#
_entry.id   AF-A0A1G6ZVX7-F1
#
_cell.length_a   1.000
_cell.length_b   1.000
_cell.length_c   1.000
_cell.angle_alpha   90.00
_cell.angle_beta   90.00
_cell.angle_gamma   90.00
#
_symmetry.space_group_name_H-M   'P 1'
#
loop_
_entity.id
_entity.type
_entity.pdbx_description
1 polymer ?
#
loop_
_entity_poly.entity_id
_entity_poly.type
_entity_poly.pdbx_seq_one_letter_code
_entity_poly.pdbx_strand_id
1 'polypeptide(L)'
;MAYLPKGNKRIFGLAIWAAVITVPLGLLLYTYAPRYYVNQLGYRGQQLGDIQNINAVAARNAENVAPELWPAMEGEGPLASEVYENVPALGHLTQANFDRLMTLITEWVAPDEGCAYCHVGEGTAVDYVSEDVYTKIVSRRMVQMVQHVNATWGDHVSPAGVTCYTCHRGQPVPTELFYTDPRPVTHANKNAGNRRGQNLPRRDNAYAALPYETFTLFLSEMDDGVGDIRVTSNTALPTVKQVEPDINAAERTFGLMMFISEALGTNCTYCHNSRALEQWNQSLPARITAWYGIRMNQDINEHFLIPLQPEYPADKLGILGDAPKAHCATCHYGATKPLLGADVISAYPSLQGPGADVDLRTAAYHLDAIAEEAAAEEAPVAEEAAAEEAPAAEEVAAEEAPAVEEAAVEEAAAEEAPVAEEAAAEEAPVAEEAAAEEAPAAEEAAAEEAPAAEEAAAEEAPAAEEAPAAEEAAAEEAPAAEEVAEATEEVVEEAAEVVEPEETPAAQ
;
A
#
# COMPACT_ATOMS: atom_id res chain seq x y z
N MET A 1 -56.64 -21.37 -5.75
CA MET A 1 -56.92 -20.90 -7.12
C MET A 1 -57.83 -19.67 -7.04
N ALA A 2 -57.23 -18.48 -6.98
CA ALA A 2 -57.97 -17.23 -7.10
C ALA A 2 -58.13 -16.89 -8.60
N TYR A 3 -59.35 -16.57 -9.00
CA TYR A 3 -59.79 -16.42 -10.38
C TYR A 3 -59.34 -15.03 -10.91
N LEU A 4 -58.25 -14.97 -11.68
CA LEU A 4 -57.88 -13.75 -12.40
C LEU A 4 -58.83 -13.56 -13.61
N PRO A 5 -59.40 -12.35 -13.81
CA PRO A 5 -60.38 -12.10 -14.86
C PRO A 5 -59.79 -12.33 -16.25
N LYS A 6 -60.57 -12.98 -17.14
CA LYS A 6 -60.20 -13.44 -18.49
C LYS A 6 -59.68 -12.35 -19.44
N GLY A 7 -59.78 -11.05 -19.09
CA GLY A 7 -59.24 -9.93 -19.87
C GLY A 7 -57.77 -9.58 -19.59
N ASN A 8 -57.24 -9.92 -18.41
CA ASN A 8 -55.90 -9.46 -17.99
C ASN A 8 -54.75 -10.42 -18.32
N LYS A 9 -55.05 -11.65 -18.78
CA LYS A 9 -54.03 -12.65 -19.08
C LYS A 9 -53.10 -12.26 -20.24
N ARG A 10 -53.62 -11.50 -21.22
CA ARG A 10 -52.83 -10.99 -22.34
C ARG A 10 -51.88 -9.87 -21.91
N ILE A 11 -52.35 -8.97 -21.05
CA ILE A 11 -51.55 -7.85 -20.52
C ILE A 11 -50.45 -8.38 -19.59
N PHE A 12 -50.77 -9.36 -18.74
CA PHE A 12 -49.78 -9.98 -17.84
C PHE A 12 -48.72 -10.78 -18.61
N GLY A 13 -49.11 -11.50 -19.68
CA GLY A 13 -48.17 -12.19 -20.56
C GLY A 13 -47.27 -11.23 -21.35
N LEU A 14 -47.82 -10.13 -21.86
CA LEU A 14 -47.06 -9.08 -22.55
C LEU A 14 -46.06 -8.38 -21.63
N ALA A 15 -46.42 -8.11 -20.38
CA ALA A 15 -45.52 -7.52 -19.39
C ALA A 15 -44.33 -8.45 -19.05
N ILE A 16 -44.58 -9.75 -18.93
CA ILE A 16 -43.51 -10.75 -18.70
C ILE A 16 -42.61 -10.84 -19.93
N TRP A 17 -43.16 -10.91 -21.14
CA TRP A 17 -42.36 -10.92 -22.37
C TRP A 17 -41.58 -9.63 -22.58
N ALA A 18 -42.15 -8.48 -22.26
CA ALA A 18 -41.45 -7.21 -22.28
C ALA A 18 -40.27 -7.24 -21.30
N ALA A 19 -40.45 -7.65 -20.04
CA ALA A 19 -39.37 -7.75 -19.06
C ALA A 19 -38.29 -8.77 -19.46
N VAL A 20 -38.68 -9.93 -20.02
CA VAL A 20 -37.76 -10.97 -20.50
C VAL A 20 -36.93 -10.50 -21.69
N ILE A 21 -37.38 -9.49 -22.44
CA ILE A 21 -36.62 -8.92 -23.56
C ILE A 21 -35.84 -7.67 -23.11
N THR A 22 -36.47 -6.76 -22.38
CA THR A 22 -35.88 -5.47 -22.01
C THR A 22 -34.78 -5.58 -20.96
N VAL A 23 -34.85 -6.54 -20.04
CA VAL A 23 -33.80 -6.76 -19.03
C VAL A 23 -32.51 -7.28 -19.68
N PRO A 24 -32.51 -8.37 -20.47
CA PRO A 24 -31.29 -8.81 -21.15
C PRO A 24 -30.86 -7.83 -22.24
N LEU A 25 -31.77 -7.15 -22.95
CA LEU A 25 -31.40 -6.11 -23.91
C LEU A 25 -30.79 -4.89 -23.21
N GLY A 26 -31.30 -4.51 -22.03
CA GLY A 26 -30.74 -3.45 -21.20
C GLY A 26 -29.37 -3.81 -20.64
N LEU A 27 -29.18 -5.04 -20.17
CA LEU A 27 -27.88 -5.59 -19.81
C LEU A 27 -26.92 -5.60 -21.01
N LEU A 28 -27.41 -5.98 -22.19
CA LEU A 28 -26.62 -6.04 -23.42
C LEU A 28 -26.22 -4.62 -23.88
N LEU A 29 -27.14 -3.64 -23.88
CA LEU A 29 -26.81 -2.26 -24.20
C LEU A 29 -25.90 -1.60 -23.16
N TYR A 30 -26.09 -1.91 -21.87
CA TYR A 30 -25.21 -1.46 -20.79
C TYR A 30 -23.79 -2.02 -20.92
N THR A 31 -23.66 -3.25 -21.42
CA THR A 31 -22.35 -3.93 -21.61
C THR A 31 -21.69 -3.61 -22.96
N TYR A 32 -22.45 -3.27 -24.01
CA TYR A 32 -21.92 -3.10 -25.38
C TYR A 32 -21.66 -1.67 -25.82
N ALA A 33 -22.07 -0.63 -25.10
CA ALA A 33 -21.64 0.73 -25.41
C ALA A 33 -20.22 0.93 -24.87
N PRO A 34 -19.17 1.02 -25.73
CA PRO A 34 -17.81 1.16 -25.24
C PRO A 34 -17.66 2.52 -24.55
N ARG A 35 -17.69 2.49 -23.22
CA ARG A 35 -17.34 3.63 -22.36
C ARG A 35 -15.98 3.41 -21.74
N TYR A 36 -15.02 2.96 -22.54
CA TYR A 36 -13.66 2.74 -22.08
C TYR A 36 -12.65 3.40 -23.01
N TYR A 37 -11.53 3.80 -22.43
CA TYR A 37 -10.33 4.15 -23.18
C TYR A 37 -9.26 3.09 -22.92
N VAL A 38 -8.35 2.95 -23.88
CA VAL A 38 -7.19 2.06 -23.77
C VAL A 38 -5.94 2.90 -23.96
N ASN A 39 -5.12 2.96 -22.93
CA ASN A 39 -3.81 3.61 -22.99
C ASN A 39 -2.76 2.57 -23.35
N GLN A 40 -2.11 2.70 -24.51
CA GLN A 40 -1.02 1.81 -24.90
C GLN A 40 0.25 2.19 -24.11
N LEU A 41 0.80 1.24 -23.36
CA LEU A 41 1.97 1.43 -22.50
C LEU A 41 3.26 0.86 -23.11
N GLY A 42 3.14 -0.15 -23.97
CA GLY A 42 4.29 -0.84 -24.55
C GLY A 42 4.30 -0.90 -26.08
N TYR A 43 5.23 -1.69 -26.62
CA TYR A 43 5.37 -1.85 -28.07
C TYR A 43 4.10 -2.44 -28.70
N ARG A 44 3.75 -1.96 -29.89
CA ARG A 44 2.57 -2.39 -30.65
C ARG A 44 2.52 -3.92 -30.81
N GLY A 45 1.33 -4.50 -30.66
CA GLY A 45 1.11 -5.94 -30.77
C GLY A 45 1.41 -6.75 -29.51
N GLN A 46 1.97 -6.15 -28.45
CA GLN A 46 2.19 -6.83 -27.17
C GLN A 46 0.99 -6.73 -26.21
N GLN A 47 -0.01 -5.92 -26.53
CA GLN A 47 -1.18 -5.66 -25.69
C GLN A 47 -0.84 -5.17 -24.26
N LEU A 48 0.29 -4.48 -24.10
CA LEU A 48 0.60 -3.76 -22.86
C LEU A 48 -0.23 -2.48 -22.85
N GLY A 49 -1.34 -2.49 -22.12
CA GLY A 49 -2.27 -1.37 -22.11
C GLY A 49 -3.16 -1.33 -20.87
N ASP A 50 -3.45 -0.11 -20.44
CA ASP A 50 -4.37 0.17 -19.34
C ASP A 50 -5.77 0.40 -19.91
N ILE A 51 -6.74 -0.40 -19.45
CA ILE A 51 -8.12 -0.39 -19.95
C ILE A 51 -9.00 0.15 -18.83
N GLN A 52 -9.68 1.26 -19.09
CA GLN A 52 -10.35 2.02 -18.04
C GLN A 52 -11.76 2.41 -18.46
N ASN A 53 -12.75 2.23 -17.59
CA ASN A 53 -14.10 2.70 -17.81
C ASN A 53 -14.21 4.19 -17.49
N ILE A 54 -14.73 4.99 -18.43
CA ILE A 54 -14.81 6.45 -18.33
C ILE A 54 -15.61 6.90 -17.09
N ASN A 55 -16.73 6.25 -16.78
CA ASN A 55 -17.55 6.66 -15.63
C ASN A 55 -16.92 6.23 -14.31
N ALA A 56 -16.30 5.04 -14.26
CA ALA A 56 -15.60 4.58 -13.07
C ALA A 56 -14.41 5.50 -12.75
N VAL A 57 -13.64 5.89 -13.77
CA VAL A 57 -12.55 6.86 -13.63
C VAL A 57 -13.08 8.21 -13.16
N ALA A 58 -14.17 8.71 -13.74
CA ALA A 58 -14.76 9.98 -13.32
C ALA A 58 -15.21 9.96 -11.85
N ALA A 59 -15.88 8.89 -11.42
CA ALA A 59 -16.30 8.71 -10.02
C ALA A 59 -15.11 8.64 -9.07
N ARG A 60 -14.12 7.79 -9.37
CA ARG A 60 -12.87 7.69 -8.60
C ARG A 60 -12.15 9.02 -8.50
N ASN A 61 -12.05 9.75 -9.60
CA ASN A 61 -11.33 11.02 -9.64
C ASN A 61 -12.05 12.09 -8.79
N ALA A 62 -13.39 12.07 -8.73
CA ALA A 62 -14.15 12.96 -7.85
C ALA A 62 -13.86 12.71 -6.34
N GLU A 63 -13.54 11.47 -5.96
CA GLU A 63 -13.15 11.08 -4.60
C GLU A 63 -11.66 11.33 -4.29
N ASN A 64 -10.86 11.65 -5.30
CA ASN A 64 -9.41 11.86 -5.19
C ASN A 64 -8.99 13.30 -5.49
N VAL A 65 -9.89 14.27 -5.27
CA VAL A 65 -9.55 15.69 -5.37
C VAL A 65 -8.70 16.09 -4.17
N ALA A 66 -7.54 16.71 -4.44
CA ALA A 66 -6.70 17.28 -3.40
C ALA A 66 -7.39 18.49 -2.74
N PRO A 67 -7.20 18.70 -1.43
CA PRO A 67 -7.73 19.88 -0.75
C PRO A 67 -7.03 21.15 -1.26
N GLU A 68 -7.64 22.30 -1.01
CA GLU A 68 -7.04 23.59 -1.36
C GLU A 68 -5.72 23.78 -0.63
N LEU A 69 -4.67 24.16 -1.37
CA LEU A 69 -3.36 24.41 -0.79
C LEU A 69 -3.36 25.76 -0.09
N TRP A 70 -3.04 25.77 1.19
CA TRP A 70 -2.79 27.00 1.94
C TRP A 70 -1.30 27.27 1.88
N PRO A 71 -0.82 28.40 1.34
CA PRO A 71 0.62 28.69 1.31
C PRO A 71 1.17 28.95 2.73
N ALA A 72 2.48 28.80 2.89
CA ALA A 72 3.16 29.10 4.16
C ALA A 72 3.02 30.59 4.51
N MET A 73 2.96 30.89 5.82
CA MET A 73 2.92 32.27 6.28
C MET A 73 4.32 32.88 6.12
N GLU A 74 4.41 33.95 5.33
CA GLU A 74 5.66 34.71 5.14
C GLU A 74 5.95 35.59 6.36
N GLY A 75 7.22 35.64 6.77
CA GLY A 75 7.70 36.53 7.82
C GLY A 75 8.54 35.85 8.90
N GLU A 76 9.33 36.68 9.60
CA GLU A 76 10.07 36.27 10.79
C GLU A 76 9.15 36.38 12.02
N GLY A 77 9.35 35.49 12.99
CA GLY A 77 8.62 35.47 14.24
C GLY A 77 9.32 34.54 15.24
N PRO A 78 8.89 34.53 16.51
CA PRO A 78 9.45 33.59 17.47
C PRO A 78 9.17 32.15 17.03
N LEU A 79 10.08 31.25 17.39
CA LEU A 79 9.93 29.83 17.13
C LEU A 79 8.85 29.24 18.04
N ALA A 80 8.19 28.18 17.58
CA ALA A 80 7.19 27.47 18.36
C ALA A 80 7.78 26.94 19.67
N SER A 81 9.04 26.49 19.67
CA SER A 81 9.75 26.07 20.90
C SER A 81 10.00 27.20 21.91
N GLU A 82 9.96 28.46 21.48
CA GLU A 82 10.15 29.62 22.35
C GLU A 82 8.83 30.11 22.96
N VAL A 83 7.70 29.78 22.31
CA VAL A 83 6.36 30.27 22.68
C VAL A 83 5.51 29.20 23.36
N TYR A 84 5.62 27.95 22.89
CA TYR A 84 4.78 26.85 23.33
C TYR A 84 5.55 25.82 24.14
N GLU A 85 4.83 25.16 25.05
CA GLU A 85 5.31 24.00 25.78
C GLU A 85 4.92 22.71 25.03
N ASN A 86 5.72 21.65 25.15
CA ASN A 86 5.48 20.35 24.51
C ASN A 86 5.38 20.39 22.97
N VAL A 87 6.38 20.96 22.30
CA VAL A 87 6.47 21.00 20.82
C VAL A 87 7.74 20.31 20.25
N PRO A 88 8.02 19.04 20.61
CA PRO A 88 9.30 18.39 20.28
C PRO A 88 9.51 18.16 18.77
N ALA A 89 8.47 17.83 18.01
CA ALA A 89 8.60 17.53 16.57
C ALA A 89 8.58 18.79 15.67
N LEU A 90 7.99 19.88 16.16
CA LEU A 90 7.65 21.06 15.34
C LEU A 90 8.18 22.38 15.94
N GLY A 91 9.05 22.30 16.96
CA GLY A 91 9.58 23.48 17.64
C GLY A 91 10.34 24.46 16.75
N HIS A 92 10.90 23.97 15.64
CA HIS A 92 11.65 24.74 14.64
C HIS A 92 10.77 25.64 13.74
N LEU A 93 9.44 25.48 13.77
CA LEU A 93 8.54 26.34 13.00
C LEU A 93 8.38 27.70 13.66
N THR A 94 8.12 28.75 12.88
CA THR A 94 7.61 30.00 13.47
C THR A 94 6.23 29.77 14.07
N GLN A 95 5.87 30.52 15.11
CA GLN A 95 4.55 30.42 15.76
C GLN A 95 3.39 30.42 14.74
N ALA A 96 3.41 31.35 13.78
CA ALA A 96 2.36 31.45 12.76
C ALA A 96 2.28 30.22 11.84
N ASN A 97 3.41 29.60 11.49
CA ASN A 97 3.41 28.39 10.67
C ASN A 97 3.03 27.14 11.49
N PHE A 98 3.32 27.12 12.79
CA PHE A 98 2.83 26.09 13.70
C PHE A 98 1.30 26.14 13.81
N ASP A 99 0.72 27.31 14.08
CA ASP A 99 -0.73 27.50 14.21
C ASP A 99 -1.46 27.15 12.90
N ARG A 100 -0.88 27.54 11.77
CA ARG A 100 -1.35 27.14 10.43
C ARG A 100 -1.36 25.62 10.27
N LEU A 101 -0.28 24.93 10.64
CA LEU A 101 -0.20 23.48 10.51
C LEU A 101 -1.22 22.77 11.41
N MET A 102 -1.45 23.25 12.64
CA MET A 102 -2.48 22.69 13.53
C MET A 102 -3.90 22.81 12.94
N THR A 103 -4.19 23.96 12.31
CA THR A 103 -5.46 24.17 11.59
C THR A 103 -5.63 23.17 10.45
N LEU A 104 -4.59 22.98 9.64
CA LEU A 104 -4.61 22.03 8.52
C LEU A 104 -4.74 20.58 8.97
N ILE A 105 -4.04 20.19 10.05
CA ILE A 105 -4.17 18.83 10.62
C ILE A 105 -5.61 18.58 11.07
N THR A 106 -6.27 19.58 11.66
CA THR A 106 -7.67 19.48 12.06
C THR A 106 -8.57 19.26 10.84
N GLU A 107 -8.42 20.06 9.79
CA GLU A 107 -9.18 19.90 8.54
C GLU A 107 -8.95 18.52 7.88
N TRP A 108 -7.71 18.04 7.90
CA TRP A 108 -7.34 16.80 7.20
C TRP A 108 -7.69 15.52 7.94
N VAL A 109 -7.79 15.57 9.27
CA VAL A 109 -7.93 14.39 10.13
C VAL A 109 -9.26 14.37 10.87
N ALA A 110 -9.64 15.46 11.53
CA ALA A 110 -10.79 15.48 12.44
C ALA A 110 -11.60 16.79 12.31
N PRO A 111 -12.12 17.11 11.11
CA PRO A 111 -12.83 18.37 10.87
C PRO A 111 -14.13 18.46 11.68
N ASP A 112 -14.77 17.33 11.98
CA ASP A 112 -16.04 17.28 12.72
C ASP A 112 -15.83 17.40 14.23
N GLU A 113 -14.76 16.81 14.77
CA GLU A 113 -14.42 16.85 16.20
C GLU A 113 -13.60 18.10 16.59
N GLY A 114 -12.87 18.69 15.65
CA GLY A 114 -12.05 19.87 15.87
C GLY A 114 -10.81 19.62 16.73
N CYS A 115 -10.26 20.70 17.30
CA CYS A 115 -9.01 20.66 18.07
C CYS A 115 -9.06 19.71 19.28
N ALA A 116 -10.24 19.56 19.89
CA ALA A 116 -10.45 18.71 21.06
C ALA A 116 -10.33 17.21 20.77
N TYR A 117 -10.21 16.81 19.49
CA TYR A 117 -9.92 15.42 19.14
C TYR A 117 -8.53 14.98 19.61
N CYS A 118 -7.53 15.87 19.52
CA CYS A 118 -6.13 15.61 19.87
C CYS A 118 -5.66 16.32 21.13
N HIS A 119 -6.52 17.11 21.77
CA HIS A 119 -6.16 17.89 22.96
C HIS A 119 -7.17 17.69 24.07
N VAL A 120 -6.70 17.75 25.32
CA VAL A 120 -7.54 17.53 26.49
C VAL A 120 -8.45 18.74 26.70
N GLY A 121 -9.76 18.53 26.72
CA GLY A 121 -10.74 19.59 27.01
C GLY A 121 -11.96 19.55 26.10
N GLU A 122 -12.85 20.51 26.28
CA GLU A 122 -14.06 20.68 25.45
C GLU A 122 -14.23 22.14 25.04
N GLY A 123 -14.73 22.35 23.82
CA GLY A 123 -15.05 23.69 23.30
C GLY A 123 -13.82 24.61 23.25
N THR A 124 -13.87 25.73 23.96
CA THR A 124 -12.79 26.74 23.97
C THR A 124 -11.77 26.56 25.11
N ALA A 125 -12.00 25.59 26.00
CA ALA A 125 -11.12 25.32 27.14
C ALA A 125 -10.29 24.07 26.86
N VAL A 126 -9.26 24.24 26.01
CA VAL A 126 -8.39 23.16 25.52
C VAL A 126 -7.01 23.30 26.15
N ASP A 127 -6.54 22.24 26.80
CA ASP A 127 -5.16 22.10 27.24
C ASP A 127 -4.31 21.56 26.09
N TYR A 128 -3.50 22.44 25.52
CA TYR A 128 -2.61 22.13 24.40
C TYR A 128 -1.32 21.41 24.83
N VAL A 129 -1.00 21.37 26.12
CA VAL A 129 0.26 20.84 26.66
C VAL A 129 0.13 19.39 27.11
N SER A 130 -0.97 19.01 27.75
CA SER A 130 -1.19 17.64 28.27
C SER A 130 -1.11 16.56 27.17
N GLU A 131 -0.62 15.38 27.56
CA GLU A 131 -0.59 14.15 26.75
C GLU A 131 -1.63 13.11 27.21
N ASP A 132 -2.54 13.50 28.12
CA ASP A 132 -3.58 12.61 28.69
C ASP A 132 -4.70 12.28 27.69
N VAL A 133 -4.37 12.25 26.39
CA VAL A 133 -5.22 11.79 25.30
C VAL A 133 -4.36 11.09 24.25
N TYR A 134 -4.66 9.82 23.99
CA TYR A 134 -3.82 8.96 23.13
C TYR A 134 -3.67 9.51 21.70
N THR A 135 -4.67 10.23 21.21
CA THR A 135 -4.68 10.83 19.87
C THR A 135 -3.58 11.87 19.70
N LYS A 136 -3.13 12.55 20.78
CA LYS A 136 -1.99 13.46 20.71
C LYS A 136 -0.68 12.72 20.46
N ILE A 137 -0.45 11.64 21.21
CA ILE A 137 0.73 10.77 21.11
C ILE A 137 0.81 10.17 19.71
N VAL A 138 -0.31 9.61 19.22
CA VAL A 138 -0.43 9.10 17.85
C VAL A 138 -0.19 10.20 16.82
N SER A 139 -0.77 11.40 17.00
CA SER A 139 -0.59 12.53 16.07
C SER A 139 0.87 12.95 15.96
N ARG A 140 1.60 13.00 17.08
CA ARG A 140 3.04 13.30 17.06
C ARG A 140 3.81 12.27 16.24
N ARG A 141 3.51 10.99 16.44
CA ARG A 141 4.15 9.91 15.67
C ARG A 141 3.80 9.97 14.19
N MET A 142 2.56 10.37 13.83
CA MET A 142 2.17 10.59 12.43
C MET A 142 2.91 11.75 11.78
N VAL A 143 3.18 12.85 12.50
CA VAL A 143 4.00 13.96 11.97
C VAL A 143 5.40 13.48 11.62
N GLN A 144 6.04 12.72 12.52
CA GLN A 144 7.35 12.11 12.27
C GLN A 144 7.30 11.15 11.06
N MET A 145 6.25 10.32 10.96
CA MET A 145 6.08 9.42 9.83
C MET A 145 5.95 10.18 8.49
N VAL A 146 5.15 11.23 8.44
CA VAL A 146 4.97 12.03 7.22
C VAL A 146 6.26 12.73 6.81
N GLN A 147 6.98 13.33 7.76
CA GLN A 147 8.30 13.92 7.52
C GLN A 147 9.29 12.88 6.99
N HIS A 148 9.30 11.68 7.58
CA HIS A 148 10.16 10.58 7.14
C HIS A 148 9.83 10.12 5.71
N VAL A 149 8.55 9.95 5.38
CA VAL A 149 8.12 9.55 4.03
C VAL A 149 8.58 10.58 2.99
N ASN A 150 8.38 11.87 3.26
CA ASN A 150 8.72 12.92 2.32
C ASN A 150 10.23 13.13 2.16
N ALA A 151 11.00 12.96 3.23
CA ALA A 151 12.46 13.15 3.21
C ALA A 151 13.20 11.94 2.63
N THR A 152 12.78 10.72 2.96
CA THR A 152 13.55 9.49 2.70
C THR A 152 13.07 8.73 1.47
N TRP A 153 11.77 8.77 1.16
CA TRP A 153 11.15 7.91 0.14
C TRP A 153 10.85 8.64 -1.18
N GLY A 154 11.71 9.58 -1.57
CA GLY A 154 11.59 10.34 -2.82
C GLY A 154 11.48 9.48 -4.08
N ASP A 155 12.12 8.31 -4.13
CA ASP A 155 12.02 7.34 -5.24
C ASP A 155 10.59 6.81 -5.46
N HIS A 156 9.72 6.94 -4.46
CA HIS A 156 8.31 6.58 -4.53
C HIS A 156 7.37 7.78 -4.59
N VAL A 157 7.55 8.78 -3.70
CA VAL A 157 6.56 9.86 -3.50
C VAL A 157 6.85 11.16 -4.26
N SER A 158 8.07 11.33 -4.80
CA SER A 158 8.46 12.57 -5.48
C SER A 158 7.76 12.74 -6.84
N PRO A 159 7.43 13.98 -7.25
CA PRO A 159 7.57 15.25 -6.51
C PRO A 159 6.37 15.59 -5.61
N ALA A 160 5.32 14.77 -5.61
CA ALA A 160 4.03 15.12 -5.01
C ALA A 160 4.05 15.14 -3.47
N GLY A 161 4.80 14.20 -2.87
CA GLY A 161 4.83 13.96 -1.43
C GLY A 161 3.48 13.50 -0.86
N VAL A 162 3.41 13.45 0.47
CA VAL A 162 2.21 13.06 1.22
C VAL A 162 1.91 14.05 2.34
N THR A 163 0.63 14.14 2.70
CA THR A 163 0.11 14.87 3.87
C THR A 163 -0.83 13.98 4.67
N CYS A 164 -1.32 14.45 5.82
CA CYS A 164 -2.31 13.73 6.62
C CYS A 164 -3.56 13.36 5.79
N TYR A 165 -3.99 14.26 4.90
CA TYR A 165 -5.16 14.05 4.04
C TYR A 165 -4.98 12.91 3.05
N THR A 166 -3.74 12.59 2.67
CA THR A 166 -3.46 11.49 1.73
C THR A 166 -4.07 10.18 2.23
N CYS A 167 -3.99 9.93 3.54
CA CYS A 167 -4.54 8.75 4.20
C CYS A 167 -5.91 9.00 4.83
N HIS A 168 -6.04 10.07 5.62
CA HIS A 168 -7.20 10.29 6.49
C HIS A 168 -8.45 10.77 5.77
N ARG A 169 -8.31 11.51 4.66
CA ARG A 169 -9.45 11.99 3.86
C ARG A 169 -10.53 12.70 4.71
N GLY A 170 -10.13 13.47 5.73
CA GLY A 170 -11.04 14.15 6.65
C GLY A 170 -11.71 13.25 7.67
N GLN A 171 -11.17 12.05 7.92
CA GLN A 171 -11.69 11.10 8.92
C GLN A 171 -10.58 10.68 9.89
N PRO A 172 -10.85 10.62 11.21
CA PRO A 172 -9.80 10.30 12.16
C PRO A 172 -9.23 8.89 12.02
N VAL A 173 -10.04 7.96 11.53
CA VAL A 173 -9.62 6.60 11.15
C VAL A 173 -9.65 6.49 9.63
N PRO A 174 -8.51 6.30 8.96
CA PRO A 174 -8.47 6.05 7.52
C PRO A 174 -9.36 4.86 7.13
N THR A 175 -10.05 4.97 6.01
CA THR A 175 -11.01 3.94 5.56
C THR A 175 -10.34 2.70 4.96
N GLU A 176 -9.10 2.85 4.52
CA GLU A 176 -8.29 1.82 3.88
C GLU A 176 -7.11 1.46 4.82
N LEU A 177 -7.32 0.47 5.67
CA LEU A 177 -6.34 -0.06 6.64
C LEU A 177 -6.43 -1.58 6.67
N PHE A 178 -5.39 -2.24 7.15
CA PHE A 178 -5.45 -3.67 7.42
C PHE A 178 -5.02 -4.04 8.84
N TYR A 179 -5.58 -5.17 9.29
CA TYR A 179 -5.20 -5.91 10.47
C TYR A 179 -4.85 -7.32 10.03
N THR A 180 -4.12 -8.06 10.85
CA THR A 180 -3.83 -9.46 10.58
C THR A 180 -5.14 -10.27 10.63
N ASP A 181 -5.56 -10.84 9.49
CA ASP A 181 -6.68 -11.78 9.50
C ASP A 181 -6.19 -13.09 10.16
N PRO A 182 -6.83 -13.55 11.25
CA PRO A 182 -6.47 -14.83 11.86
C PRO A 182 -6.62 -16.02 10.90
N ARG A 183 -7.24 -15.79 9.72
CA ARG A 183 -7.84 -16.74 8.81
C ARG A 183 -8.98 -17.45 9.55
N PRO A 184 -10.09 -17.83 8.88
CA PRO A 184 -11.14 -18.57 9.54
C PRO A 184 -10.58 -19.91 10.00
N VAL A 185 -10.22 -19.97 11.28
CA VAL A 185 -10.01 -21.19 12.06
C VAL A 185 -11.36 -21.80 12.46
N THR A 186 -12.47 -21.20 12.07
CA THR A 186 -13.79 -21.68 12.43
C THR A 186 -14.00 -23.06 11.82
N HIS A 187 -14.27 -24.00 12.73
CA HIS A 187 -14.76 -25.34 12.48
C HIS A 187 -16.00 -25.29 11.58
N ALA A 188 -15.81 -25.10 10.28
CA ALA A 188 -16.81 -25.45 9.32
C ALA A 188 -17.10 -26.94 9.59
N ASN A 189 -18.32 -27.24 10.06
CA ASN A 189 -18.88 -28.55 10.41
C ASN A 189 -17.91 -29.67 10.02
N LYS A 190 -17.26 -30.35 10.98
CA LYS A 190 -16.13 -31.34 10.95
C LYS A 190 -15.64 -31.98 9.62
N ASN A 191 -16.39 -31.89 8.54
CA ASN A 191 -16.17 -32.33 7.18
C ASN A 191 -16.00 -31.19 6.14
N ALA A 192 -16.15 -29.91 6.49
CA ALA A 192 -16.10 -28.79 5.52
C ALA A 192 -14.69 -28.19 5.27
N GLY A 193 -13.66 -28.77 5.91
CA GLY A 193 -12.25 -28.45 5.68
C GLY A 193 -11.80 -27.09 6.23
N ASN A 194 -10.49 -26.90 6.32
CA ASN A 194 -9.86 -25.62 6.64
C ASN A 194 -9.56 -24.88 5.32
N ARG A 195 -9.99 -23.62 5.20
CA ARG A 195 -9.76 -22.79 4.01
C ARG A 195 -8.32 -22.29 3.88
N ARG A 196 -7.51 -22.40 4.94
CA ARG A 196 -6.08 -22.03 5.00
C ARG A 196 -5.78 -20.60 4.54
N GLY A 197 -6.75 -19.69 4.63
CA GLY A 197 -6.57 -18.28 4.23
C GLY A 197 -6.78 -17.98 2.75
N GLN A 198 -7.48 -18.84 2.01
CA GLN A 198 -7.83 -18.66 0.59
C GLN A 198 -9.27 -19.15 0.30
N ASN A 199 -9.67 -19.24 -0.97
CA ASN A 199 -10.99 -19.74 -1.40
C ASN A 199 -12.19 -18.96 -0.81
N LEU A 200 -12.04 -17.64 -0.68
CA LEU A 200 -13.10 -16.72 -0.24
C LEU A 200 -13.00 -15.44 -1.10
N PRO A 201 -14.11 -14.95 -1.69
CA PRO A 201 -14.09 -13.69 -2.43
C PRO A 201 -13.84 -12.54 -1.45
N ARG A 202 -12.68 -11.90 -1.56
CA ARG A 202 -12.24 -10.77 -0.74
C ARG A 202 -11.82 -9.62 -1.65
N ARG A 203 -12.01 -8.36 -1.24
CA ARG A 203 -11.47 -7.23 -1.99
C ARG A 203 -9.93 -7.25 -2.01
N ASP A 204 -9.35 -7.73 -0.91
CA ASP A 204 -7.90 -7.87 -0.65
C ASP A 204 -7.15 -8.69 -1.71
N ASN A 205 -7.83 -9.48 -2.54
CA ASN A 205 -7.24 -10.24 -3.65
C ASN A 205 -8.02 -10.05 -4.96
N ALA A 206 -8.69 -8.90 -5.12
CA ALA A 206 -9.55 -8.57 -6.26
C ALA A 206 -10.63 -9.65 -6.54
N TYR A 207 -11.24 -10.18 -5.46
CA TYR A 207 -12.28 -11.20 -5.47
C TYR A 207 -11.89 -12.56 -6.05
N ALA A 208 -10.59 -12.82 -6.19
CA ALA A 208 -10.08 -14.13 -6.59
C ALA A 208 -10.23 -15.16 -5.45
N ALA A 209 -9.98 -16.44 -5.78
CA ALA A 209 -9.89 -17.53 -4.79
C ALA A 209 -8.49 -17.67 -4.17
N LEU A 210 -7.58 -16.72 -4.45
CA LEU A 210 -6.19 -16.71 -4.00
C LEU A 210 -6.09 -16.48 -2.47
N PRO A 211 -4.91 -16.71 -1.87
CA PRO A 211 -4.62 -16.26 -0.52
C PRO A 211 -4.91 -14.76 -0.37
N TYR A 212 -5.69 -14.38 0.65
CA TYR A 212 -6.05 -12.98 0.90
C TYR A 212 -5.23 -12.36 2.04
N GLU A 213 -4.72 -13.17 2.99
CA GLU A 213 -3.82 -12.70 4.04
C GLU A 213 -2.38 -12.62 3.51
N THR A 214 -2.15 -11.63 2.66
CA THR A 214 -0.84 -11.36 2.02
C THR A 214 -0.15 -10.14 2.61
N PHE A 215 -0.89 -9.23 3.24
CA PHE A 215 -0.36 -7.97 3.77
C PHE A 215 0.56 -8.22 4.96
N THR A 216 0.16 -9.05 5.93
CA THR A 216 1.04 -9.38 7.06
C THR A 216 2.35 -10.03 6.59
N LEU A 217 2.30 -10.81 5.51
CA LEU A 217 3.47 -11.51 4.98
C LEU A 217 4.43 -10.61 4.20
N PHE A 218 3.92 -9.63 3.46
CA PHE A 218 4.72 -8.88 2.49
C PHE A 218 4.87 -7.38 2.81
N LEU A 219 4.03 -6.83 3.67
CA LEU A 219 3.90 -5.39 3.87
C LEU A 219 4.17 -4.92 5.31
N SER A 220 4.33 -5.83 6.29
CA SER A 220 4.45 -5.44 7.70
C SER A 220 5.87 -5.12 8.17
N GLU A 221 6.87 -5.89 7.74
CA GLU A 221 8.23 -5.83 8.26
C GLU A 221 9.23 -5.73 7.11
N MET A 222 10.32 -4.98 7.33
CA MET A 222 11.42 -4.73 6.41
C MET A 222 12.62 -5.63 6.75
N ASP A 223 12.41 -6.96 6.77
CA ASP A 223 13.47 -7.94 7.00
C ASP A 223 13.93 -8.61 5.68
N ASP A 224 15.22 -8.96 5.61
CA ASP A 224 15.87 -9.69 4.52
C ASP A 224 15.45 -11.18 4.54
N GLY A 225 14.15 -11.45 4.42
CA GLY A 225 13.60 -12.80 4.48
C GLY A 225 12.08 -12.85 4.65
N VAL A 226 11.47 -11.79 5.16
CA VAL A 226 10.00 -11.68 5.24
C VAL A 226 9.45 -11.44 3.84
N GLY A 227 8.83 -12.51 3.30
CA GLY A 227 8.06 -12.46 2.07
C GLY A 227 8.86 -12.13 0.82
N ASP A 228 9.88 -12.93 0.46
CA ASP A 228 10.45 -12.81 -0.89
C ASP A 228 9.33 -13.01 -1.91
N ILE A 229 8.95 -11.92 -2.57
CA ILE A 229 7.88 -11.89 -3.56
C ILE A 229 8.29 -12.69 -4.80
N ARG A 230 9.61 -12.82 -5.06
CA ARG A 230 10.11 -13.49 -6.26
C ARG A 230 10.00 -15.01 -6.09
N VAL A 231 9.36 -15.62 -7.07
CA VAL A 231 9.17 -17.08 -7.14
C VAL A 231 9.70 -17.70 -8.44
N THR A 232 10.03 -16.87 -9.43
CA THR A 232 10.51 -17.33 -10.74
C THR A 232 12.01 -17.63 -10.68
N SER A 233 12.41 -18.80 -11.20
CA SER A 233 13.82 -19.19 -11.31
C SER A 233 14.57 -18.29 -12.31
N ASN A 234 15.86 -18.04 -12.02
CA ASN A 234 16.78 -17.35 -12.92
C ASN A 234 17.53 -18.30 -13.87
N THR A 235 17.27 -19.61 -13.79
CA THR A 235 17.84 -20.63 -14.68
C THR A 235 16.74 -21.32 -15.47
N ALA A 236 17.04 -21.66 -16.73
CA ALA A 236 16.11 -22.37 -17.61
C ALA A 236 15.84 -23.81 -17.14
N LEU A 237 16.85 -24.47 -16.56
CA LEU A 237 16.74 -25.83 -16.04
C LEU A 237 16.75 -25.82 -14.50
N PRO A 238 16.06 -26.77 -13.84
CA PRO A 238 16.14 -26.94 -12.40
C PRO A 238 17.57 -27.24 -11.96
N THR A 239 18.09 -26.46 -11.01
CA THR A 239 19.43 -26.66 -10.40
C THR A 239 19.38 -27.50 -9.13
N VAL A 240 18.18 -27.74 -8.59
CA VAL A 240 17.91 -28.45 -7.34
C VAL A 240 16.77 -29.45 -7.52
N LYS A 241 16.76 -30.51 -6.71
CA LYS A 241 15.72 -31.56 -6.76
C LYS A 241 14.36 -31.11 -6.23
N GLN A 242 14.36 -30.23 -5.23
CA GLN A 242 13.16 -29.58 -4.70
C GLN A 242 13.26 -28.10 -5.05
N VAL A 243 12.31 -27.63 -5.86
CA VAL A 243 12.24 -26.23 -6.27
C VAL A 243 11.53 -25.47 -5.17
N GLU A 244 12.27 -24.64 -4.46
CA GLU A 244 11.73 -23.58 -3.62
C GLU A 244 11.98 -22.23 -4.32
N PRO A 245 11.02 -21.29 -4.32
CA PRO A 245 9.70 -21.38 -3.69
C PRO A 245 8.69 -22.29 -4.42
N ASP A 246 7.74 -22.87 -3.67
CA ASP A 246 6.68 -23.73 -4.21
C ASP A 246 5.49 -22.98 -4.88
N ILE A 247 4.52 -23.73 -5.40
CA ILE A 247 3.32 -23.13 -6.03
C ILE A 247 2.46 -22.34 -5.03
N ASN A 248 2.47 -22.69 -3.74
CA ASN A 248 1.72 -21.94 -2.74
C ASN A 248 2.35 -20.56 -2.52
N ALA A 249 3.68 -20.45 -2.59
CA ALA A 249 4.37 -19.16 -2.60
C ALA A 249 3.97 -18.33 -3.83
N ALA A 250 3.91 -18.97 -5.01
CA ALA A 250 3.45 -18.29 -6.21
C ALA A 250 2.01 -17.77 -6.10
N GLU A 251 1.09 -18.53 -5.50
CA GLU A 251 -0.28 -18.08 -5.24
C GLU A 251 -0.34 -16.89 -4.26
N ARG A 252 0.50 -16.86 -3.23
CA ARG A 252 0.60 -15.72 -2.29
C ARG A 252 1.13 -14.47 -3.00
N THR A 253 2.21 -14.60 -3.77
CA THR A 253 2.73 -13.51 -4.61
C THR A 253 1.67 -13.01 -5.57
N PHE A 254 0.93 -13.92 -6.22
CA PHE A 254 -0.12 -13.52 -7.15
C PHE A 254 -1.28 -12.80 -6.43
N GLY A 255 -1.67 -13.26 -5.24
CA GLY A 255 -2.65 -12.57 -4.39
C GLY A 255 -2.25 -11.13 -4.09
N LEU A 256 -0.98 -10.89 -3.70
CA LEU A 256 -0.45 -9.55 -3.50
C LEU A 256 -0.49 -8.70 -4.78
N MET A 257 -0.12 -9.27 -5.93
CA MET A 257 -0.15 -8.52 -7.21
C MET A 257 -1.57 -8.16 -7.64
N MET A 258 -2.57 -9.00 -7.34
CA MET A 258 -3.98 -8.68 -7.55
C MET A 258 -4.41 -7.51 -6.65
N PHE A 259 -4.01 -7.50 -5.38
CA PHE A 259 -4.23 -6.37 -4.48
C PHE A 259 -3.61 -5.08 -5.00
N ILE A 260 -2.33 -5.10 -5.38
CA ILE A 260 -1.63 -3.90 -5.86
C ILE A 260 -2.37 -3.34 -7.10
N SER A 261 -2.81 -4.22 -8.01
CA SER A 261 -3.58 -3.81 -9.18
C SER A 261 -4.90 -3.12 -8.81
N GLU A 262 -5.65 -3.69 -7.85
CA GLU A 262 -6.90 -3.13 -7.32
C GLU A 262 -6.66 -1.79 -6.60
N ALA A 263 -5.64 -1.73 -5.73
CA ALA A 263 -5.29 -0.55 -4.94
C ALA A 263 -4.89 0.66 -5.80
N LEU A 264 -4.29 0.41 -6.97
CA LEU A 264 -3.89 1.44 -7.94
C LEU A 264 -4.95 1.64 -9.04
N GLY A 265 -6.00 0.81 -9.08
CA GLY A 265 -7.04 0.80 -10.11
C GLY A 265 -6.47 0.64 -11.52
N THR A 266 -5.53 -0.28 -11.69
CA THR A 266 -4.90 -0.60 -12.97
C THR A 266 -4.74 -2.12 -13.11
N ASN A 267 -3.99 -2.58 -14.11
CA ASN A 267 -3.76 -3.99 -14.37
C ASN A 267 -2.27 -4.35 -14.40
N CYS A 268 -1.96 -5.64 -14.51
CA CYS A 268 -0.59 -6.17 -14.49
C CYS A 268 0.33 -5.51 -15.52
N THR A 269 -0.21 -5.13 -16.69
CA THR A 269 0.56 -4.53 -17.79
C THR A 269 0.96 -3.09 -17.54
N TYR A 270 0.52 -2.49 -16.42
CA TYR A 270 1.06 -1.21 -15.96
C TYR A 270 2.53 -1.32 -15.51
N CYS A 271 2.91 -2.49 -15.00
CA CYS A 271 4.26 -2.75 -14.48
C CYS A 271 5.03 -3.79 -15.31
N HIS A 272 4.35 -4.79 -15.88
CA HIS A 272 4.99 -5.97 -16.45
C HIS A 272 4.68 -6.20 -17.92
N ASN A 273 5.62 -6.85 -18.62
CA ASN A 273 5.29 -7.69 -19.76
C ASN A 273 5.05 -9.12 -19.25
N SER A 274 3.82 -9.61 -19.35
CA SER A 274 3.40 -10.89 -18.76
C SER A 274 4.08 -12.13 -19.35
N ARG A 275 4.78 -12.00 -20.50
CA ARG A 275 5.57 -13.11 -21.05
C ARG A 275 6.77 -13.49 -20.17
N ALA A 276 7.23 -12.58 -19.31
CA ALA A 276 8.35 -12.79 -18.38
C ALA A 276 8.27 -11.77 -17.23
N LEU A 277 7.46 -12.07 -16.21
CA LEU A 277 7.17 -11.16 -15.08
C LEU A 277 8.41 -10.80 -14.26
N GLU A 278 9.40 -11.69 -14.22
CA GLU A 278 10.65 -11.53 -13.48
C GLU A 278 11.62 -10.56 -14.15
N GLN A 279 11.56 -10.40 -15.48
CA GLN A 279 12.54 -9.66 -16.27
C GLN A 279 12.38 -8.14 -16.14
N TRP A 280 13.34 -7.49 -15.51
CA TRP A 280 13.36 -6.03 -15.33
C TRP A 280 13.54 -5.26 -16.64
N ASN A 281 14.37 -5.75 -17.56
CA ASN A 281 14.62 -5.10 -18.85
C ASN A 281 13.41 -5.11 -19.81
N GLN A 282 12.34 -5.85 -19.47
CA GLN A 282 11.08 -5.90 -20.20
C GLN A 282 9.90 -5.32 -19.40
N SER A 283 10.19 -4.80 -18.20
CA SER A 283 9.21 -4.16 -17.33
C SER A 283 9.07 -2.68 -17.66
N LEU A 284 8.00 -2.06 -17.17
CA LEU A 284 7.75 -0.63 -17.31
C LEU A 284 8.31 0.14 -16.10
N PRO A 285 8.62 1.44 -16.23
CA PRO A 285 9.18 2.25 -15.14
C PRO A 285 8.36 2.21 -13.84
N ALA A 286 7.03 2.09 -13.94
CA ALA A 286 6.14 1.99 -12.78
C ALA A 286 6.49 0.80 -11.85
N ARG A 287 7.11 -0.27 -12.37
CA ARG A 287 7.57 -1.40 -11.56
C ARG A 287 8.69 -1.00 -10.59
N ILE A 288 9.56 -0.06 -10.98
CA ILE A 288 10.63 0.46 -10.11
C ILE A 288 10.00 1.26 -8.97
N THR A 289 9.10 2.19 -9.29
CA THR A 289 8.37 2.98 -8.29
C THR A 289 7.59 2.09 -7.32
N ALA A 290 6.93 1.04 -7.82
CA ALA A 290 6.20 0.07 -6.99
C ALA A 290 7.15 -0.75 -6.08
N TRP A 291 8.36 -1.07 -6.56
CA TRP A 291 9.35 -1.78 -5.75
C TRP A 291 9.78 -0.99 -4.52
N TYR A 292 10.01 0.32 -4.68
CA TYR A 292 10.27 1.24 -3.56
C TYR A 292 9.04 1.44 -2.69
N GLY A 293 7.84 1.52 -3.29
CA GLY A 293 6.58 1.62 -2.55
C GLY A 293 6.34 0.46 -1.57
N ILE A 294 6.74 -0.76 -1.94
CA ILE A 294 6.67 -1.92 -1.05
C ILE A 294 7.60 -1.72 0.16
N ARG A 295 8.85 -1.28 -0.04
CA ARG A 295 9.78 -1.05 1.09
C ARG A 295 9.35 0.10 1.96
N MET A 296 8.87 1.19 1.36
CA MET A 296 8.29 2.31 2.11
C MET A 296 7.13 1.81 2.98
N ASN A 297 6.26 0.96 2.44
CA ASN A 297 5.11 0.46 3.20
C ASN A 297 5.52 -0.46 4.36
N GLN A 298 6.51 -1.33 4.14
CA GLN A 298 7.14 -2.12 5.20
C GLN A 298 7.75 -1.22 6.29
N ASP A 299 8.51 -0.20 5.88
CA ASP A 299 9.18 0.74 6.77
C ASP A 299 8.20 1.52 7.66
N ILE A 300 7.11 2.06 7.07
CA ILE A 300 6.11 2.79 7.87
C ILE A 300 5.33 1.86 8.81
N ASN A 301 5.05 0.63 8.38
CA ASN A 301 4.35 -0.33 9.22
C ASN A 301 5.22 -0.75 10.41
N GLU A 302 6.45 -1.17 10.14
CA GLU A 302 7.39 -1.65 11.15
C GLU A 302 7.78 -0.57 12.17
N HIS A 303 8.18 0.60 11.69
CA HIS A 303 8.78 1.61 12.56
C HIS A 303 7.76 2.62 13.11
N PHE A 304 6.61 2.83 12.47
CA PHE A 304 5.68 3.88 12.89
C PHE A 304 4.31 3.36 13.35
N LEU A 305 3.70 2.42 12.62
CA LEU A 305 2.31 2.01 12.90
C LEU A 305 2.20 0.86 13.91
N ILE A 306 3.02 -0.18 13.77
CA ILE A 306 3.04 -1.33 14.69
C ILE A 306 3.42 -0.91 16.12
N PRO A 307 4.45 -0.05 16.35
CA PRO A 307 4.86 0.34 17.70
C PRO A 307 3.82 1.15 18.47
N LEU A 308 2.80 1.71 17.80
CA LEU A 308 1.70 2.45 18.43
C LEU A 308 0.64 1.53 19.06
N GLN A 309 0.77 0.21 18.93
CA GLN A 309 -0.16 -0.75 19.53
C GLN A 309 -0.50 -0.45 21.01
N PRO A 310 0.46 -0.13 21.90
CA PRO A 310 0.16 0.11 23.31
C PRO A 310 -0.66 1.38 23.57
N GLU A 311 -0.63 2.33 22.64
CA GLU A 311 -1.31 3.63 22.76
C GLU A 311 -2.79 3.54 22.38
N TYR A 312 -3.14 2.57 21.54
CA TYR A 312 -4.50 2.44 21.03
C TYR A 312 -5.46 1.85 22.07
N PRO A 313 -6.67 2.41 22.21
CA PRO A 313 -7.71 1.75 22.99
C PRO A 313 -8.15 0.45 22.30
N ALA A 314 -8.70 -0.49 23.08
CA ALA A 314 -9.00 -1.84 22.62
C ALA A 314 -9.96 -1.92 21.42
N ASP A 315 -10.82 -0.91 21.23
CA ASP A 315 -11.75 -0.82 20.10
C ASP A 315 -11.08 -0.39 18.77
N LYS A 316 -9.79 -0.04 18.80
CA LYS A 316 -8.99 0.31 17.61
C LYS A 316 -8.04 -0.81 17.18
N LEU A 317 -7.91 -1.85 17.99
CA LEU A 317 -7.06 -3.01 17.70
C LEU A 317 -7.80 -4.07 16.89
N GLY A 318 -7.04 -4.85 16.12
CA GLY A 318 -7.55 -6.00 15.39
C GLY A 318 -8.03 -7.11 16.33
N ILE A 319 -8.65 -8.15 15.76
CA ILE A 319 -9.15 -9.30 16.54
C ILE A 319 -7.99 -10.02 17.28
N LEU A 320 -6.78 -9.93 16.76
CA LEU A 320 -5.56 -10.47 17.38
C LEU A 320 -4.86 -9.49 18.31
N GLY A 321 -5.43 -8.30 18.52
CA GLY A 321 -4.84 -7.23 19.33
C GLY A 321 -3.76 -6.42 18.60
N ASP A 322 -3.60 -6.59 17.29
CA ASP A 322 -2.61 -5.89 16.49
C ASP A 322 -3.05 -4.46 16.12
N ALA A 323 -2.07 -3.55 16.03
CA ALA A 323 -2.31 -2.17 15.60
C ALA A 323 -2.78 -2.10 14.13
N PRO A 324 -3.57 -1.07 13.77
CA PRO A 324 -3.90 -0.80 12.37
C PRO A 324 -2.64 -0.50 11.57
N LYS A 325 -2.55 -1.09 10.37
CA LYS A 325 -1.42 -0.93 9.44
C LYS A 325 -1.89 -0.32 8.12
N ALA A 326 -0.96 0.30 7.41
CA ALA A 326 -1.19 0.90 6.10
C ALA A 326 -0.80 -0.06 4.98
N HIS A 327 -1.52 -0.03 3.87
CA HIS A 327 -1.19 -0.74 2.63
C HIS A 327 -1.34 0.19 1.42
N CYS A 328 -1.15 -0.30 0.20
CA CYS A 328 -1.17 0.54 -1.01
C CYS A 328 -2.44 1.39 -1.13
N ALA A 329 -3.63 0.82 -0.86
CA ALA A 329 -4.91 1.53 -0.97
C ALA A 329 -5.08 2.64 0.07
N THR A 330 -4.32 2.63 1.18
CA THR A 330 -4.34 3.64 2.24
C THR A 330 -3.98 5.02 1.71
N CYS A 331 -3.17 5.10 0.66
CA CYS A 331 -2.82 6.37 0.00
C CYS A 331 -3.45 6.46 -1.40
N HIS A 332 -3.44 5.37 -2.16
CA HIS A 332 -3.78 5.38 -3.58
C HIS A 332 -5.27 5.45 -3.88
N TYR A 333 -6.14 4.88 -3.04
CA TYR A 333 -7.60 4.90 -3.22
C TYR A 333 -8.05 4.59 -4.66
N GLY A 334 -7.50 3.54 -5.25
CA GLY A 334 -7.84 3.05 -6.60
C GLY A 334 -7.24 3.88 -7.74
N ALA A 335 -6.36 4.84 -7.46
CA ALA A 335 -5.68 5.65 -8.46
C ALA A 335 -4.17 5.33 -8.51
N THR A 336 -3.59 5.36 -9.71
CA THR A 336 -2.15 5.08 -9.90
C THR A 336 -1.23 6.10 -9.21
N LYS A 337 -1.76 7.28 -8.88
CA LYS A 337 -1.13 8.28 -8.02
C LYS A 337 -2.14 8.79 -6.99
N PRO A 338 -1.78 8.89 -5.69
CA PRO A 338 -2.63 9.50 -4.67
C PRO A 338 -3.08 10.90 -5.09
N LEU A 339 -4.34 11.24 -4.81
CA LEU A 339 -4.92 12.55 -5.14
C LEU A 339 -4.68 13.00 -6.60
N LEU A 340 -4.67 12.03 -7.52
CA LEU A 340 -4.40 12.21 -8.95
C LEU A 340 -3.01 12.80 -9.26
N GLY A 341 -2.06 12.71 -8.33
CA GLY A 341 -0.71 13.23 -8.47
C GLY A 341 -0.59 14.73 -8.25
N ALA A 342 -1.53 15.35 -7.54
CA ALA A 342 -1.41 16.73 -7.07
C ALA A 342 -0.13 16.90 -6.23
N ASP A 343 0.64 17.95 -6.49
CA ASP A 343 1.75 18.35 -5.63
C ASP A 343 1.19 18.97 -4.36
N VAL A 344 1.14 18.15 -3.32
CA VAL A 344 0.62 18.58 -2.01
C VAL A 344 1.74 19.09 -1.13
N ILE A 345 2.98 18.65 -1.31
CA ILE A 345 4.04 18.89 -0.33
C ILE A 345 4.77 20.23 -0.50
N SER A 346 4.78 20.80 -1.71
CA SER A 346 5.46 22.09 -1.95
C SER A 346 4.91 23.24 -1.10
N ALA A 347 3.61 23.22 -0.78
CA ALA A 347 2.98 24.20 0.10
C ALA A 347 3.27 23.98 1.60
N TYR A 348 3.79 22.82 2.01
CA TYR A 348 4.01 22.46 3.42
C TYR A 348 5.46 22.06 3.71
N PRO A 349 6.43 23.00 3.70
CA PRO A 349 7.82 22.73 4.06
C PRO A 349 7.99 22.05 5.42
N SER A 350 7.09 22.33 6.37
CA SER A 350 7.05 21.72 7.70
C SER A 350 6.89 20.19 7.71
N LEU A 351 6.41 19.63 6.59
CA LEU A 351 6.18 18.18 6.42
C LEU A 351 7.20 17.54 5.47
N GLN A 352 8.13 18.30 4.88
CA GLN A 352 9.12 17.79 3.94
C GLN A 352 10.22 16.96 4.61
N GLY A 353 10.48 17.22 5.89
CA GLY A 353 11.48 16.52 6.68
C GLY A 353 11.56 17.09 8.10
N PRO A 354 12.38 16.48 8.97
CA PRO A 354 12.59 17.00 10.31
C PRO A 354 13.36 18.34 10.26
N GLY A 355 13.13 19.19 11.25
CA GLY A 355 13.88 20.44 11.41
C GLY A 355 15.30 20.28 11.96
N ALA A 356 15.70 19.04 12.27
CA ALA A 356 17.01 18.66 12.79
C ALA A 356 17.44 17.31 12.20
N ASP A 357 18.73 16.99 12.25
CA ASP A 357 19.28 15.70 11.81
C ASP A 357 18.97 14.62 12.85
N VAL A 358 17.78 14.02 12.75
CA VAL A 358 17.24 13.03 13.69
C VAL A 358 16.73 11.82 12.89
N ASP A 359 17.06 10.62 13.34
CA ASP A 359 16.47 9.39 12.81
C ASP A 359 15.01 9.25 13.28
N LEU A 360 14.08 9.58 12.39
CA LEU A 360 12.65 9.54 12.68
C LEU A 360 12.11 8.12 12.91
N ARG A 361 12.82 7.06 12.47
CA ARG A 361 12.41 5.68 12.77
C ARG A 361 12.49 5.37 14.26
N THR A 362 13.47 5.93 14.95
CA THR A 362 13.75 5.66 16.37
C THR A 362 13.38 6.81 17.30
N ALA A 363 13.14 8.02 16.77
CA ALA A 363 12.79 9.19 17.55
C ALA A 363 11.64 8.97 18.55
N ALA A 364 11.85 9.37 19.80
CA ALA A 364 10.82 9.33 20.83
C ALA A 364 9.60 10.19 20.45
N TYR A 365 8.43 9.75 20.92
CA TYR A 365 7.14 10.39 20.66
C TYR A 365 6.29 10.58 21.92
N HIS A 366 6.85 10.25 23.09
CA HIS A 366 6.31 10.57 24.42
C HIS A 366 7.20 11.62 25.09
N LEU A 367 6.62 12.57 25.82
CA LEU A 367 7.42 13.61 26.48
C LEU A 367 8.47 13.05 27.45
N ASP A 368 8.10 12.07 28.25
CA ASP A 368 9.00 11.49 29.26
C ASP A 368 10.23 10.84 28.61
N ALA A 369 10.02 10.13 27.50
CA ALA A 369 11.10 9.53 26.72
C ALA A 369 11.99 10.58 26.04
N ILE A 370 11.38 11.65 25.52
CA ILE A 370 12.12 12.77 24.90
C ILE A 370 12.98 13.49 25.95
N ALA A 371 12.45 13.70 27.15
CA ALA A 371 13.20 14.31 28.25
C ALA A 371 14.37 13.42 28.71
N GLU A 372 14.19 12.09 28.71
CA GLU A 372 15.26 11.13 29.02
C GLU A 372 16.36 11.14 27.95
N GLU A 373 16.00 11.14 26.66
CA GLU A 373 16.96 11.25 25.54
C GLU A 373 17.77 12.56 25.62
N ALA A 374 17.11 13.69 25.83
CA ALA A 374 17.77 14.99 25.97
C ALA A 374 18.73 15.02 27.19
N ALA A 375 18.32 14.42 28.31
CA ALA A 375 19.18 14.33 29.49
C ALA A 375 20.39 13.40 29.29
N ALA A 376 20.25 12.34 28.49
CA ALA A 376 21.34 11.45 28.13
C ALA A 376 22.36 12.11 27.19
N GLU A 377 21.90 12.97 26.27
CA GLU A 377 22.77 13.73 25.37
C GLU A 377 23.54 14.86 26.10
N GLU A 378 22.94 15.49 27.11
CA GLU A 378 23.61 16.53 27.93
C GLU A 378 24.47 15.97 29.09
N ALA A 379 24.46 14.67 29.34
CA ALA A 379 25.33 14.08 30.35
C ALA A 379 26.81 14.25 29.94
N PRO A 380 27.67 14.87 30.78
CA PRO A 380 29.05 15.10 30.40
C PRO A 380 29.75 13.76 30.19
N VAL A 381 30.31 13.56 29.00
CA VAL A 381 31.34 12.54 28.76
C VAL A 381 32.40 12.76 29.83
N ALA A 382 32.43 11.88 30.82
CA ALA A 382 33.40 11.94 31.89
C ALA A 382 34.79 11.93 31.25
N GLU A 383 35.47 13.06 31.42
CA GLU A 383 36.87 13.30 31.11
C GLU A 383 37.68 12.07 31.53
N GLU A 384 38.25 11.39 30.53
CA GLU A 384 39.15 10.26 30.72
C GLU A 384 40.33 10.75 31.55
N ALA A 385 40.29 10.46 32.86
CA ALA A 385 41.30 10.89 33.80
C ALA A 385 42.65 10.29 33.38
N ALA A 386 43.60 11.20 33.24
CA ALA A 386 44.97 11.00 32.83
C ALA A 386 45.63 9.76 33.45
N ALA A 387 46.34 9.03 32.59
CA ALA A 387 47.37 8.07 32.97
C ALA A 387 48.47 8.76 33.79
N GLU A 388 48.76 8.22 34.98
CA GLU A 388 50.05 8.43 35.65
C GLU A 388 50.53 7.11 36.28
N GLU A 389 51.56 6.55 35.63
CA GLU A 389 52.70 5.74 36.08
C GLU A 389 52.61 4.87 37.36
N ALA A 390 52.98 3.58 37.17
CA ALA A 390 53.26 2.59 38.22
C ALA A 390 54.50 2.91 39.08
N PRO A 391 54.76 2.14 40.16
CA PRO A 391 55.84 1.16 40.04
C PRO A 391 55.60 -0.19 40.73
N ALA A 392 56.45 -1.14 40.37
CA ALA A 392 56.43 -2.57 40.67
C ALA A 392 57.30 -3.02 41.87
N ALA A 393 57.18 -4.34 42.19
CA ALA A 393 57.92 -5.22 43.12
C ALA A 393 57.31 -5.33 44.55
N GLU A 394 57.18 -6.49 45.20
CA GLU A 394 58.06 -7.68 45.24
C GLU A 394 57.31 -8.94 45.76
N GLU A 395 57.79 -10.15 45.40
CA GLU A 395 57.30 -11.51 45.71
C GLU A 395 57.37 -11.94 47.19
N VAL A 396 56.56 -12.93 47.59
CA VAL A 396 57.01 -14.18 48.26
C VAL A 396 55.99 -15.34 48.14
N ALA A 397 56.52 -16.55 47.87
CA ALA A 397 55.91 -17.89 47.76
C ALA A 397 55.56 -18.52 49.15
N ALA A 398 55.06 -19.74 49.40
CA ALA A 398 54.78 -21.04 48.73
C ALA A 398 53.79 -21.84 49.64
N GLU A 399 53.00 -22.81 49.18
CA GLU A 399 53.14 -24.30 49.30
C GLU A 399 51.69 -24.87 49.19
N GLU A 400 51.32 -26.10 48.78
CA GLU A 400 51.86 -27.26 48.05
C GLU A 400 50.62 -28.08 47.60
N ALA A 401 50.75 -28.87 46.53
CA ALA A 401 49.76 -29.87 46.07
C ALA A 401 49.95 -31.23 46.81
N PRO A 402 49.11 -32.27 46.59
CA PRO A 402 49.33 -33.11 45.40
C PRO A 402 48.07 -33.69 44.74
N ALA A 403 48.27 -34.12 43.49
CA ALA A 403 47.37 -34.90 42.65
C ALA A 403 47.57 -36.41 42.85
N VAL A 404 46.51 -37.24 42.65
CA VAL A 404 46.63 -38.59 42.08
C VAL A 404 45.32 -39.04 41.38
N GLU A 405 45.47 -39.35 40.08
CA GLU A 405 44.92 -40.40 39.18
C GLU A 405 43.47 -40.93 39.17
N GLU A 406 42.91 -40.85 37.95
CA GLU A 406 42.19 -41.84 37.12
C GLU A 406 41.40 -43.03 37.71
N ALA A 407 40.16 -43.21 37.20
CA ALA A 407 39.81 -44.37 36.37
C ALA A 407 38.40 -44.22 35.74
N ALA A 408 38.32 -44.45 34.43
CA ALA A 408 37.09 -44.71 33.69
C ALA A 408 36.65 -46.18 33.87
N VAL A 409 35.34 -46.44 33.86
CA VAL A 409 34.77 -47.77 33.55
C VAL A 409 33.47 -47.61 32.76
N GLU A 410 33.41 -48.32 31.64
CA GLU A 410 32.30 -48.52 30.70
C GLU A 410 31.17 -49.45 31.23
N GLU A 411 30.01 -49.31 30.58
CA GLU A 411 28.95 -50.27 30.24
C GLU A 411 28.29 -51.19 31.29
N ALA A 412 26.95 -51.18 31.26
CA ALA A 412 26.17 -52.40 31.02
C ALA A 412 24.78 -52.06 30.46
N ALA A 413 24.51 -52.59 29.27
CA ALA A 413 23.18 -52.73 28.67
C ALA A 413 22.33 -53.77 29.40
N ALA A 414 21.00 -53.61 29.32
CA ALA A 414 20.04 -54.70 29.46
C ALA A 414 18.87 -54.48 28.48
N GLU A 415 18.88 -55.24 27.39
CA GLU A 415 17.67 -55.65 26.66
C GLU A 415 16.88 -56.65 27.52
N GLU A 416 15.56 -56.66 27.37
CA GLU A 416 14.75 -57.85 27.11
C GLU A 416 13.50 -57.40 26.31
N ALA A 417 13.26 -58.07 25.19
CA ALA A 417 12.24 -57.80 24.18
C ALA A 417 10.99 -58.71 24.41
N PRO A 418 10.27 -59.19 23.37
CA PRO A 418 9.17 -58.53 22.68
C PRO A 418 7.84 -59.32 22.77
N VAL A 419 6.75 -58.75 22.26
CA VAL A 419 5.55 -59.52 21.86
C VAL A 419 5.35 -59.37 20.35
N ALA A 420 5.70 -60.44 19.62
CA ALA A 420 5.17 -60.78 18.30
C ALA A 420 3.71 -61.29 18.47
N GLU A 421 2.82 -61.45 17.50
CA GLU A 421 2.89 -61.67 16.06
C GLU A 421 1.42 -61.63 15.57
N GLU A 422 1.14 -61.10 14.39
CA GLU A 422 0.42 -61.84 13.35
C GLU A 422 0.49 -61.05 12.03
N ALA A 423 1.27 -61.61 11.11
CA ALA A 423 1.19 -61.35 9.69
C ALA A 423 0.98 -62.70 8.99
N ALA A 424 -0.05 -62.79 8.16
CA ALA A 424 -0.24 -63.73 7.04
C ALA A 424 -1.60 -63.37 6.40
N ALA A 425 -1.83 -63.37 5.10
CA ALA A 425 -1.08 -63.86 3.96
C ALA A 425 -1.54 -63.15 2.67
N GLU A 426 -0.68 -63.27 1.65
CA GLU A 426 -0.89 -63.30 0.21
C GLU A 426 -2.32 -63.13 -0.34
N GLU A 427 -2.44 -62.36 -1.45
CA GLU A 427 -2.88 -62.89 -2.74
C GLU A 427 -2.53 -61.90 -3.88
N ALA A 428 -1.59 -62.32 -4.71
CA ALA A 428 -1.57 -62.09 -6.17
C ALA A 428 -1.26 -63.47 -6.76
N PRO A 429 -1.83 -63.92 -7.89
CA PRO A 429 -1.59 -63.25 -9.19
C PRO A 429 -2.72 -63.40 -10.24
N VAL A 430 -2.73 -62.53 -11.27
CA VAL A 430 -2.89 -62.98 -12.67
C VAL A 430 -2.15 -61.99 -13.59
N ALA A 431 -1.25 -62.54 -14.41
CA ALA A 431 -0.67 -61.91 -15.60
C ALA A 431 -1.10 -62.71 -16.84
N GLU A 432 -1.47 -62.02 -17.92
CA GLU A 432 -1.44 -62.42 -19.35
C GLU A 432 -1.92 -61.18 -20.15
N GLU A 433 -1.34 -60.71 -21.24
CA GLU A 433 -0.31 -61.19 -22.16
C GLU A 433 0.51 -60.00 -22.69
N ALA A 434 1.77 -60.28 -23.04
CA ALA A 434 2.61 -59.46 -23.91
C ALA A 434 2.43 -59.90 -25.37
N ALA A 435 2.58 -58.97 -26.31
CA ALA A 435 3.04 -59.28 -27.67
C ALA A 435 4.16 -58.31 -28.03
N ALA A 436 5.29 -58.89 -28.45
CA ALA A 436 6.52 -58.24 -28.84
C ALA A 436 6.63 -58.09 -30.38
N GLU A 437 7.67 -57.33 -30.75
CA GLU A 437 8.32 -57.19 -32.07
C GLU A 437 7.69 -56.24 -33.10
N GLU A 438 8.43 -55.17 -33.43
CA GLU A 438 9.33 -55.13 -34.59
C GLU A 438 10.18 -53.83 -34.57
N ALA A 439 11.50 -53.97 -34.67
CA ALA A 439 12.46 -52.97 -35.17
C ALA A 439 13.20 -53.65 -36.33
N PRO A 440 13.63 -52.97 -37.41
CA PRO A 440 14.75 -52.00 -37.39
C PRO A 440 14.49 -50.80 -38.35
N ALA A 441 15.33 -49.78 -38.58
CA ALA A 441 16.78 -49.67 -38.63
C ALA A 441 17.26 -48.20 -38.47
N ALA A 442 18.56 -48.07 -38.21
CA ALA A 442 19.34 -46.85 -38.06
C ALA A 442 19.54 -46.04 -39.35
N GLU A 443 19.79 -44.72 -39.24
CA GLU A 443 21.00 -44.10 -39.83
C GLU A 443 21.31 -42.71 -39.22
N GLU A 444 22.53 -42.64 -38.67
CA GLU A 444 23.53 -41.56 -38.56
C GLU A 444 23.31 -40.16 -37.95
N ALA A 445 24.43 -39.74 -37.36
CA ALA A 445 24.68 -38.65 -36.44
C ALA A 445 24.97 -37.31 -37.12
N ALA A 446 24.77 -36.22 -36.37
CA ALA A 446 25.42 -34.94 -36.64
C ALA A 446 26.20 -34.49 -35.40
N ALA A 447 27.48 -34.21 -35.63
CA ALA A 447 28.49 -33.87 -34.66
C ALA A 447 28.39 -32.43 -34.13
N GLU A 448 28.95 -32.23 -32.94
CA GLU A 448 29.40 -30.93 -32.42
C GLU A 448 30.37 -30.23 -33.38
N GLU A 449 30.35 -28.89 -33.40
CA GLU A 449 31.50 -28.01 -33.11
C GLU A 449 31.08 -26.53 -33.25
N ALA A 450 31.54 -25.70 -32.32
CA ALA A 450 31.71 -24.24 -32.41
C ALA A 450 33.20 -23.94 -32.05
N PRO A 451 33.79 -22.72 -32.16
CA PRO A 451 33.25 -21.39 -32.52
C PRO A 451 34.21 -20.47 -33.34
N ALA A 452 33.79 -19.18 -33.48
CA ALA A 452 34.59 -17.93 -33.44
C ALA A 452 34.84 -17.10 -34.73
N ALA A 453 34.52 -15.78 -34.60
CA ALA A 453 35.21 -14.57 -35.06
C ALA A 453 35.43 -14.38 -36.59
N GLU A 454 35.42 -13.21 -37.25
CA GLU A 454 35.39 -11.78 -36.94
C GLU A 454 35.35 -11.12 -38.35
N GLU A 455 34.57 -10.06 -38.59
CA GLU A 455 35.01 -9.02 -39.53
C GLU A 455 34.27 -7.70 -39.27
N ALA A 456 35.08 -6.65 -39.15
CA ALA A 456 34.71 -5.27 -38.94
C ALA A 456 34.35 -4.58 -40.27
N ALA A 457 33.45 -3.59 -40.22
CA ALA A 457 33.38 -2.55 -41.23
C ALA A 457 32.94 -1.20 -40.62
N ALA A 458 33.95 -0.35 -40.48
CA ALA A 458 34.04 1.11 -40.67
C ALA A 458 32.85 2.05 -40.38
N GLU A 459 33.21 3.13 -39.68
CA GLU A 459 32.55 4.44 -39.59
C GLU A 459 32.16 5.03 -40.96
N GLU A 460 31.01 5.71 -41.00
CA GLU A 460 30.78 6.95 -41.75
C GLU A 460 29.80 7.82 -40.92
N ALA A 461 30.18 9.08 -40.68
CA ALA A 461 29.40 10.10 -39.96
C ALA A 461 28.54 10.92 -40.95
N PRO A 462 27.66 11.85 -40.49
CA PRO A 462 26.34 12.06 -41.09
C PRO A 462 26.28 13.09 -42.22
N ALA A 463 25.27 12.96 -43.08
CA ALA A 463 24.81 14.02 -43.97
C ALA A 463 23.57 14.72 -43.38
N ALA A 464 23.67 16.04 -43.23
CA ALA A 464 22.60 16.97 -42.95
C ALA A 464 21.95 17.46 -44.26
N GLU A 465 20.64 17.71 -44.24
CA GLU A 465 19.78 18.56 -45.11
C GLU A 465 18.35 17.94 -45.11
N GLU A 466 17.20 18.60 -44.98
CA GLU A 466 16.78 20.00 -44.81
C GLU A 466 15.45 19.99 -44.02
N ALA A 467 15.15 21.08 -43.32
CA ALA A 467 13.80 21.39 -42.82
C ALA A 467 12.90 21.92 -43.94
N PRO A 468 11.57 21.87 -43.80
CA PRO A 468 10.74 22.95 -44.29
C PRO A 468 10.09 23.74 -43.16
N ALA A 469 10.00 25.03 -43.45
CA ALA A 469 9.61 26.13 -42.60
C ALA A 469 8.12 26.15 -42.21
N ALA A 470 7.86 26.95 -41.19
CA ALA A 470 6.56 27.44 -40.80
C ALA A 470 5.85 28.19 -41.94
N GLU A 471 4.52 28.05 -42.02
CA GLU A 471 3.63 28.98 -42.70
C GLU A 471 2.49 29.34 -41.73
N GLU A 472 2.28 30.65 -41.56
CA GLU A 472 1.24 31.27 -40.74
C GLU A 472 -0.17 31.13 -41.33
N ALA A 473 -1.14 31.04 -40.41
CA ALA A 473 -2.49 31.59 -40.43
C ALA A 473 -3.39 31.42 -41.67
N ALA A 474 -4.48 30.67 -41.46
CA ALA A 474 -5.80 31.03 -42.01
C ALA A 474 -6.88 30.70 -40.97
N ALA A 475 -7.66 31.73 -40.64
CA ALA A 475 -8.90 31.66 -39.88
C ALA A 475 -10.07 31.33 -40.82
N GLU A 476 -10.94 30.43 -40.39
CA GLU A 476 -12.36 30.23 -40.75
C GLU A 476 -12.85 29.15 -39.77
N GLU A 477 -14.08 29.03 -39.28
CA GLU A 477 -15.33 29.78 -39.20
C GLU A 477 -16.18 28.90 -38.26
N ALA A 478 -16.92 29.47 -37.31
CA ALA A 478 -17.80 28.71 -36.41
C ALA A 478 -19.05 28.22 -37.14
N PRO A 479 -19.67 27.06 -36.79
CA PRO A 479 -21.05 26.83 -37.14
C PRO A 479 -21.96 27.51 -36.11
N ALA A 480 -22.71 28.47 -36.62
CA ALA A 480 -23.81 29.15 -35.95
C ALA A 480 -24.90 28.17 -35.49
N ALA A 481 -25.50 28.51 -34.36
CA ALA A 481 -26.76 27.96 -33.89
C ALA A 481 -27.88 28.30 -34.88
N GLU A 482 -28.68 27.30 -35.26
CA GLU A 482 -29.95 27.49 -35.95
C GLU A 482 -31.05 27.60 -34.88
N GLU A 483 -31.51 28.84 -34.66
CA GLU A 483 -32.81 29.12 -34.07
C GLU A 483 -33.90 28.63 -35.04
N VAL A 484 -34.84 27.83 -34.52
CA VAL A 484 -36.20 27.80 -35.04
C VAL A 484 -37.11 28.30 -33.92
N ALA A 485 -37.60 29.52 -34.09
CA ALA A 485 -38.70 30.09 -33.35
C ALA A 485 -40.03 29.74 -34.04
N GLU A 486 -41.04 29.28 -33.29
CA GLU A 486 -42.43 29.69 -33.54
C GLU A 486 -43.32 29.59 -32.29
N ALA A 487 -43.82 30.78 -31.87
CA ALA A 487 -45.16 31.13 -31.34
C ALA A 487 -45.81 30.27 -30.22
N THR A 488 -45.85 30.73 -28.96
CA THR A 488 -46.87 31.61 -28.32
C THR A 488 -48.30 31.05 -28.21
N GLU A 489 -48.77 30.83 -26.97
CA GLU A 489 -50.10 31.25 -26.52
C GLU A 489 -50.07 31.63 -25.02
N GLU A 490 -50.74 32.73 -24.70
CA GLU A 490 -50.89 33.40 -23.39
C GLU A 490 -51.52 32.51 -22.31
N VAL A 491 -51.19 32.77 -21.03
CA VAL A 491 -52.15 33.29 -20.03
C VAL A 491 -51.40 34.16 -19.00
N VAL A 492 -51.87 35.40 -18.85
CA VAL A 492 -51.51 36.39 -17.84
C VAL A 492 -52.48 36.32 -16.66
N GLU A 493 -51.99 36.43 -15.43
CA GLU A 493 -52.56 37.11 -14.24
C GLU A 493 -51.78 36.61 -13.00
N GLU A 494 -51.36 37.38 -12.00
CA GLU A 494 -51.54 38.78 -11.62
C GLU A 494 -50.45 39.10 -10.57
N ALA A 495 -50.11 40.38 -10.46
CA ALA A 495 -49.11 40.95 -9.57
C ALA A 495 -49.50 40.93 -8.08
N ALA A 496 -48.51 41.01 -7.18
CA ALA A 496 -48.45 42.05 -6.13
C ALA A 496 -47.18 41.92 -5.28
N GLU A 497 -46.31 42.90 -5.50
CA GLU A 497 -45.24 43.41 -4.64
C GLU A 497 -45.81 43.96 -3.31
N VAL A 498 -45.18 43.64 -2.16
CA VAL A 498 -45.05 44.59 -1.02
C VAL A 498 -43.73 44.32 -0.30
N VAL A 499 -42.81 45.27 -0.46
CA VAL A 499 -41.66 45.54 0.41
C VAL A 499 -42.11 46.63 1.39
N GLU A 500 -41.85 46.49 2.69
CA GLU A 500 -41.78 47.62 3.62
C GLU A 500 -40.65 47.43 4.67
N PRO A 501 -40.09 48.54 5.22
CA PRO A 501 -38.68 48.63 5.60
C PRO A 501 -38.41 48.79 7.11
N GLU A 502 -37.12 48.76 7.44
CA GLU A 502 -36.52 49.03 8.75
C GLU A 502 -36.94 50.37 9.38
N GLU A 503 -37.23 50.35 10.69
CA GLU A 503 -37.20 51.52 11.57
C GLU A 503 -36.33 51.24 12.81
N THR A 504 -35.36 52.13 13.07
CA THR A 504 -34.90 52.53 14.42
C THR A 504 -34.25 53.93 14.31
N PRO A 505 -34.01 54.68 15.41
CA PRO A 505 -34.82 54.87 16.63
C PRO A 505 -34.90 56.37 17.06
N ALA A 506 -35.79 56.72 18.02
CA ALA A 506 -35.57 57.87 18.92
C ALA A 506 -36.41 57.83 20.22
N ALA A 507 -35.67 57.78 21.34
CA ALA A 507 -35.89 58.43 22.63
C ALA A 507 -37.19 58.21 23.44
N GLN A 508 -37.07 57.43 24.53
CA GLN A 508 -37.23 57.92 25.92
C GLN A 508 -36.53 56.99 26.92
#